data_AF-A0AAJ1MAU9-F1
#
_entry.id   AF-A0AAJ1MAU9-F1
#
_cell.length_a   1.000
_cell.length_b   1.000
_cell.length_c   1.000
_cell.angle_alpha   90.00
_cell.angle_beta   90.00
_cell.angle_gamma   90.00
#
_symmetry.space_group_name_H-M   'P 1'
#
loop_
_entity.id
_entity.type
_entity.pdbx_description
1 polymer ?
#
loop_
_entity_poly.entity_id
_entity_poly.type
_entity_poly.pdbx_seq_one_letter_code
_entity_poly.pdbx_strand_id
1 'polypeptide(L)'
;MWNYFEPELTKRLADLEIDDSISARVRSALAGLLPSGETTIDDVAHELGISKRTLQRKLKEEKTTFQKQLNSTRESLAVHCLKNTDMTAGEIAFLLGYQELNSFLRAFLLWTGQTVSEY
;
A
#
# COMPACT_ATOMS: atom_id res chain seq x y z
N MET A 1 24.18 14.26 -26.37
CA MET A 1 22.71 14.00 -26.43
C MET A 1 22.12 13.81 -25.03
N TRP A 2 22.79 13.11 -24.11
CA TRP A 2 22.36 12.96 -22.70
C TRP A 2 22.39 14.26 -21.87
N ASN A 3 23.37 15.14 -22.11
CA ASN A 3 23.55 16.41 -21.38
C ASN A 3 22.42 17.44 -21.56
N TYR A 4 21.49 17.22 -22.49
CA TYR A 4 20.34 18.09 -22.71
C TYR A 4 19.10 17.62 -21.93
N PHE A 5 18.96 16.31 -21.74
CA PHE A 5 17.83 15.71 -21.02
C PHE A 5 18.06 15.64 -19.51
N GLU A 6 19.32 15.56 -19.06
CA GLU A 6 19.68 15.41 -17.65
C GLU A 6 19.12 16.52 -16.76
N PRO A 7 19.24 17.82 -17.09
CA PRO A 7 18.75 18.88 -16.20
C PRO A 7 17.22 18.89 -16.07
N GLU A 8 16.50 18.57 -17.14
CA GLU A 8 15.03 18.50 -17.17
C GLU A 8 14.51 17.25 -16.44
N LEU A 9 15.20 16.11 -16.58
CA LEU A 9 14.91 14.89 -15.81
C LEU A 9 15.19 15.09 -14.33
N THR A 10 16.35 15.65 -13.97
CA THR A 10 16.73 15.96 -12.59
C THR A 10 15.77 16.96 -11.96
N LYS A 11 15.33 17.97 -12.73
CA LYS A 11 14.31 18.92 -12.27
C LYS A 11 12.94 18.25 -12.11
N ARG A 12 12.48 17.44 -13.06
CA ARG A 12 11.20 16.70 -12.93
C ARG A 12 11.23 15.65 -11.82
N LEU A 13 12.37 14.99 -11.60
CA LEU A 13 12.60 14.07 -10.49
C LEU A 13 12.76 14.79 -9.14
N ALA A 14 13.14 16.07 -9.14
CA ALA A 14 13.17 16.90 -7.93
C ALA A 14 11.79 17.53 -7.65
N ASP A 15 11.02 17.87 -8.68
CA ASP A 15 9.66 18.40 -8.59
C ASP A 15 8.64 17.29 -8.26
N LEU A 16 8.92 16.04 -8.67
CA LEU A 16 8.30 14.85 -8.12
C LEU A 16 9.05 14.53 -6.83
N GLU A 17 8.60 15.01 -5.68
CA GLU A 17 9.05 14.49 -4.39
C GLU A 17 8.72 12.99 -4.30
N ILE A 18 9.58 12.13 -4.89
CA ILE A 18 9.47 10.69 -4.79
C ILE A 18 9.82 10.37 -3.34
N ASP A 19 8.78 10.14 -2.54
CA ASP A 19 8.90 9.61 -1.19
C ASP A 19 9.61 8.24 -1.28
N ASP A 20 10.94 8.23 -1.09
CA ASP A 20 11.78 7.02 -1.05
C ASP A 20 11.88 6.44 0.38
N SER A 21 10.95 6.80 1.27
CA SER A 21 10.85 6.19 2.59
C SER A 21 10.63 4.68 2.47
N ILE A 22 11.06 3.92 3.49
CA ILE A 22 10.75 2.50 3.53
C ILE A 22 9.24 2.28 3.58
N SER A 23 8.49 3.21 4.19
CA SER A 23 7.04 3.18 4.21
C SER A 23 6.44 3.25 2.81
N ALA A 24 6.88 4.19 1.96
CA ALA A 24 6.42 4.29 0.59
C ALA A 24 6.75 3.06 -0.25
N ARG A 25 7.97 2.53 -0.09
CA ARG A 25 8.39 1.29 -0.76
C ARG A 25 7.54 0.09 -0.34
N VAL A 26 7.22 -0.03 0.95
CA VAL A 26 6.31 -1.07 1.47
C VAL A 26 4.91 -0.94 0.88
N ARG A 27 4.32 0.28 0.87
CA ARG A 27 2.99 0.49 0.29
C ARG A 27 2.97 0.15 -1.20
N SER A 28 4.02 0.51 -1.93
CA SER A 28 4.16 0.22 -3.36
C SER A 28 4.25 -1.29 -3.62
N ALA A 29 5.06 -2.02 -2.85
CA ALA A 29 5.14 -3.48 -2.95
C ALA A 29 3.80 -4.14 -2.61
N LEU A 30 3.14 -3.70 -1.53
CA LEU A 30 1.83 -4.23 -1.13
C LEU A 30 0.75 -4.03 -2.19
N ALA A 31 0.75 -2.93 -2.93
CA ALA A 31 -0.22 -2.71 -4.00
C ALA A 31 -0.15 -3.79 -5.10
N GLY A 32 1.04 -4.33 -5.37
CA GLY A 32 1.23 -5.44 -6.31
C GLY A 32 0.94 -6.82 -5.72
N LEU A 33 1.19 -7.02 -4.42
CA LEU A 33 1.07 -8.32 -3.75
C LEU A 33 -0.32 -8.59 -3.13
N LEU A 34 -1.12 -7.55 -2.88
CA LEU A 34 -2.46 -7.69 -2.32
C LEU A 34 -3.38 -8.58 -3.18
N PRO A 35 -3.43 -8.43 -4.53
CA PRO A 35 -4.25 -9.28 -5.39
C PRO A 35 -3.84 -10.75 -5.40
N SER A 36 -2.56 -11.08 -5.13
CA SER A 36 -2.07 -12.47 -5.02
C SER A 36 -2.27 -13.08 -3.63
N GLY A 37 -2.67 -12.27 -2.63
CA GLY A 37 -2.81 -12.68 -1.23
C GLY A 37 -1.51 -12.71 -0.43
N GLU A 38 -0.37 -12.35 -1.05
CA GLU A 38 0.98 -12.34 -0.48
C GLU A 38 1.20 -11.10 0.40
N THR A 39 0.47 -11.03 1.51
CA THR A 39 0.38 -9.82 2.35
C THR A 39 1.22 -9.89 3.62
N THR A 40 2.16 -10.84 3.71
CA THR A 40 2.99 -10.99 4.90
C THR A 40 4.22 -10.07 4.83
N ILE A 41 4.80 -9.79 5.99
CA ILE A 41 6.04 -9.01 6.06
C ILE A 41 7.21 -9.74 5.39
N ASP A 42 7.17 -11.07 5.31
CA ASP A 42 8.19 -11.88 4.67
C ASP A 42 8.10 -11.74 3.13
N ASP A 43 6.89 -11.74 2.58
CA ASP A 43 6.64 -11.51 1.14
C ASP A 43 7.15 -10.13 0.72
N VAL A 44 6.79 -9.08 1.47
CA VAL A 44 7.23 -7.71 1.19
C VAL A 44 8.74 -7.56 1.37
N ALA A 45 9.34 -8.22 2.36
CA ALA A 45 10.78 -8.18 2.56
C ALA A 45 11.53 -8.83 1.38
N HIS A 46 11.01 -9.96 0.90
CA HIS A 46 11.52 -10.64 -0.29
C HIS A 46 11.43 -9.74 -1.54
N GLU A 47 10.26 -9.14 -1.80
CA GLU A 47 10.04 -8.21 -2.92
C GLU A 47 10.98 -7.00 -2.87
N LEU A 48 11.24 -6.47 -1.67
CA LEU A 48 12.15 -5.33 -1.46
C LEU A 48 13.64 -5.72 -1.44
N GLY A 49 13.97 -7.01 -1.54
CA GLY A 49 15.35 -7.52 -1.52
C GLY A 49 16.07 -7.32 -0.19
N ILE A 50 15.34 -7.30 0.93
CA ILE A 50 15.91 -7.08 2.28
C ILE A 50 15.41 -8.12 3.28
N SER A 51 16.13 -8.31 4.38
CA SER A 51 15.63 -9.18 5.45
C SER A 51 14.43 -8.56 6.18
N LYS A 52 13.53 -9.39 6.70
CA LYS A 52 12.45 -9.00 7.63
C LYS A 52 12.94 -8.12 8.79
N ARG A 53 14.08 -8.47 9.39
CA ARG A 53 14.70 -7.70 10.48
C ARG A 53 15.08 -6.29 10.02
N THR A 54 15.66 -6.16 8.83
CA THR A 54 16.00 -4.86 8.22
C THR A 54 14.75 -4.03 7.97
N LEU A 55 13.71 -4.65 7.40
CA LEU A 55 12.44 -3.99 7.13
C LEU A 55 11.79 -3.46 8.40
N GLN A 56 11.68 -4.30 9.44
CA GLN A 56 11.13 -3.90 10.75
C GLN A 56 11.93 -2.77 11.40
N ARG A 57 13.27 -2.83 11.34
CA ARG A 57 14.12 -1.77 11.89
C ARG A 57 13.88 -0.43 11.18
N LYS A 58 13.88 -0.41 9.84
CA LYS A 58 13.66 0.81 9.06
C LYS A 58 12.26 1.40 9.30
N LEU A 59 11.22 0.56 9.34
CA LEU A 59 9.86 1.02 9.67
C LEU A 59 9.79 1.62 11.08
N LYS A 60 10.51 1.03 12.05
CA LYS A 60 10.59 1.57 13.40
C LYS A 60 11.32 2.92 13.45
N GLU A 61 12.37 3.10 12.66
CA GLU A 61 13.06 4.40 12.51
C GLU A 61 12.12 5.48 11.97
N GLU A 62 11.20 5.10 11.08
CA GLU A 62 10.11 5.95 10.59
C GLU A 62 8.89 6.01 11.54
N LYS A 63 9.02 5.50 12.77
CA LYS A 63 7.96 5.47 13.80
C LYS A 63 6.66 4.83 13.32
N THR A 64 6.76 3.80 12.50
CA THR A 64 5.63 3.06 11.94
C THR A 64 5.82 1.54 12.07
N THR A 65 4.84 0.79 11.59
CA THR A 65 4.86 -0.68 11.58
C THR A 65 4.37 -1.22 10.25
N PHE A 66 4.72 -2.46 9.95
CA PHE A 66 4.21 -3.16 8.78
C PHE A 66 2.68 -3.18 8.75
N GLN A 67 2.04 -3.53 9.87
CA GLN A 67 0.58 -3.55 9.96
C GLN A 67 -0.06 -2.19 9.68
N LYS A 68 0.58 -1.09 10.11
CA LYS A 68 0.10 0.26 9.82
C LYS A 68 0.18 0.58 8.33
N GLN A 69 1.28 0.19 7.66
CA GLN A 69 1.41 0.37 6.21
C GLN A 69 0.45 -0.53 5.42
N LEU A 70 0.24 -1.77 5.86
CA LEU A 70 -0.72 -2.70 5.28
C LEU A 70 -2.15 -2.14 5.36
N ASN A 71 -2.56 -1.67 6.53
CA ASN A 71 -3.88 -1.08 6.71
C ASN A 71 -4.05 0.19 5.86
N SER A 72 -3.07 1.09 5.86
CA SER A 72 -3.12 2.34 5.07
C SER A 72 -3.20 2.07 3.56
N THR A 73 -2.49 1.03 3.08
CA THR A 73 -2.56 0.61 1.68
C THR A 73 -3.94 0.05 1.34
N ARG A 74 -4.46 -0.86 2.18
CA ARG A 74 -5.79 -1.45 2.00
C ARG A 74 -6.90 -0.40 2.04
N GLU A 75 -6.82 0.55 2.97
CA GLU A 75 -7.78 1.65 3.08
C GLU A 75 -7.78 2.50 1.80
N SER A 76 -6.59 2.93 1.35
CA SER A 76 -6.45 3.76 0.15
C SER A 76 -7.00 3.06 -1.10
N LEU A 77 -6.69 1.77 -1.26
CA LEU A 77 -7.20 0.98 -2.38
C LEU A 77 -8.69 0.69 -2.27
N ALA A 78 -9.21 0.39 -1.08
CA ALA A 78 -10.65 0.18 -0.87
C ALA A 78 -11.45 1.43 -1.26
N VAL A 79 -11.03 2.60 -0.77
CA VAL A 79 -11.65 3.89 -1.12
C VAL A 79 -11.55 4.15 -2.62
N HIS A 80 -10.40 3.85 -3.24
CA HIS A 80 -10.25 4.00 -4.68
C HIS A 80 -11.20 3.11 -5.47
N CYS A 81 -11.30 1.82 -5.11
CA CYS A 81 -12.24 0.88 -5.74
C CYS A 81 -13.68 1.36 -5.59
N LEU A 82 -14.12 1.68 -4.37
CA LEU A 82 -15.51 2.11 -4.12
C LEU A 82 -15.91 3.37 -4.89
N LYS A 83 -14.96 4.29 -5.15
CA LYS A 83 -15.25 5.55 -5.86
C LYS A 83 -15.14 5.45 -7.38
N ASN A 84 -14.32 4.54 -7.89
CA ASN A 84 -13.90 4.55 -9.29
C ASN A 84 -14.26 3.26 -10.05
N THR A 85 -14.85 2.27 -9.38
CA THR A 85 -15.26 1.01 -10.00
C THR A 85 -16.65 0.57 -9.50
N ASP A 86 -17.30 -0.31 -10.24
CA ASP A 86 -18.58 -0.94 -9.86
C ASP A 86 -18.38 -2.24 -9.07
N MET A 87 -17.20 -2.43 -8.46
CA MET A 87 -16.89 -3.66 -7.72
C MET A 87 -17.73 -3.77 -6.45
N THR A 88 -18.24 -4.97 -6.21
CA THR A 88 -18.92 -5.30 -4.96
C THR A 88 -17.94 -5.33 -3.78
N ALA A 89 -18.45 -5.13 -2.57
CA ALA A 89 -17.64 -5.23 -1.34
C ALA A 89 -16.93 -6.59 -1.22
N GLY A 90 -17.53 -7.67 -1.73
CA GLY A 90 -16.92 -9.00 -1.79
C GLY A 90 -15.70 -9.06 -2.71
N GLU A 91 -15.80 -8.51 -3.91
CA GLU A 91 -14.69 -8.45 -4.86
C GLU A 91 -13.56 -7.56 -4.35
N ILE A 92 -13.89 -6.43 -3.73
CA ILE A 92 -12.90 -5.54 -3.10
C ILE A 92 -12.20 -6.26 -1.94
N ALA A 93 -12.95 -6.96 -1.08
CA ALA A 93 -12.36 -7.74 0.00
C ALA A 93 -11.34 -8.77 -0.52
N PHE A 94 -11.72 -9.51 -1.56
CA PHE A 94 -10.84 -10.49 -2.20
C PHE A 94 -9.57 -9.83 -2.78
N LEU A 95 -9.71 -8.74 -3.54
CA LEU A 95 -8.59 -8.00 -4.14
C LEU A 95 -7.60 -7.48 -3.09
N LEU A 96 -8.09 -7.13 -1.90
CA LEU A 96 -7.28 -6.62 -0.78
C LEU A 96 -6.74 -7.72 0.13
N GLY A 97 -6.85 -8.98 -0.29
CA GLY A 97 -6.30 -10.14 0.41
C GLY A 97 -7.06 -10.51 1.70
N TYR A 98 -8.34 -10.15 1.82
CA TYR A 98 -9.18 -10.63 2.93
C TYR A 98 -9.76 -12.01 2.62
N GLN A 99 -9.62 -12.92 3.58
CA GLN A 99 -10.21 -14.27 3.49
C GLN A 99 -11.73 -14.26 3.67
N GLU A 100 -12.25 -13.28 4.40
CA GLU A 100 -13.67 -13.15 4.69
C GLU A 100 -14.15 -11.71 4.52
N LEU A 101 -15.30 -11.54 3.85
CA LEU A 101 -15.94 -10.24 3.67
C LEU A 101 -16.18 -9.52 5.01
N ASN A 102 -16.62 -10.25 6.04
CA ASN A 102 -16.88 -9.66 7.36
C ASN A 102 -15.61 -9.06 7.99
N SER A 103 -14.43 -9.64 7.72
CA SER A 103 -13.16 -9.09 8.20
C SER A 103 -12.81 -7.79 7.48
N PHE A 104 -13.09 -7.70 6.17
CA PHE A 104 -12.95 -6.46 5.41
C PHE A 104 -13.89 -5.37 5.90
N LEU A 105 -15.18 -5.67 6.07
CA LEU A 105 -16.18 -4.68 6.49
C LEU A 105 -15.87 -4.06 7.86
N ARG A 106 -15.43 -4.88 8.83
CA ARG A 106 -14.99 -4.38 10.15
C ARG A 106 -13.75 -3.50 10.05
N ALA A 107 -12.79 -3.89 9.21
CA ALA A 107 -11.57 -3.11 9.01
C ALA A 107 -11.87 -1.77 8.33
N PHE A 108 -12.71 -1.78 7.29
CA PHE A 108 -13.15 -0.57 6.59
C PHE A 108 -13.85 0.41 7.52
N LEU A 109 -14.77 -0.08 8.36
CA LEU A 109 -15.43 0.74 9.38
C LEU A 109 -14.44 1.31 10.39
N LEU A 110 -13.45 0.52 10.83
CA LEU A 110 -12.43 0.99 11.77
C LEU A 110 -11.54 2.09 11.17
N TRP A 111 -11.22 2.02 9.87
CA TRP A 111 -10.37 2.99 9.20
C TRP A 111 -11.13 4.28 8.85
N THR A 112 -12.33 4.15 8.27
CA THR A 112 -13.08 5.27 7.69
C THR A 112 -14.13 5.86 8.63
N GLY A 113 -14.56 5.11 9.65
CA GLY A 113 -15.66 5.47 10.53
C GLY A 113 -17.06 5.28 9.92
N GLN A 114 -17.16 4.77 8.69
CA GLN A 114 -18.42 4.53 7.97
C GLN A 114 -18.49 3.10 7.45
N THR A 115 -19.69 2.56 7.30
CA THR A 115 -19.86 1.28 6.61
C THR A 115 -19.65 1.45 5.10
N VAL A 116 -19.28 0.37 4.40
CA VAL A 116 -19.10 0.40 2.93
C VAL A 116 -20.38 0.85 2.21
N SER A 117 -21.56 0.60 2.77
CA SER A 117 -22.85 1.05 2.20
C SER A 117 -23.17 2.52 2.45
N GLU A 118 -22.53 3.15 3.44
CA GLU A 118 -22.74 4.57 3.79
C GLU A 118 -21.71 5.49 3.12
N TYR A 119 -20.60 4.94 2.64
CA TYR A 119 -19.50 5.64 1.99
C TYR A 119 -19.81 5.94 0.51
#